data_AF-A0A7C4H495-F1
#
_entry.id   AF-A0A7C4H495-F1
#
_cell.length_a   1.000
_cell.length_b   1.000
_cell.length_c   1.000
_cell.angle_alpha   90.00
_cell.angle_beta   90.00
_cell.angle_gamma   90.00
#
_symmetry.space_group_name_H-M   'P 1'
#
loop_
_entity.id
_entity.type
_entity.pdbx_description
1 polymer ?
#
loop_
_entity_poly.entity_id
_entity_poly.type
_entity_poly.pdbx_seq_one_letter_code
_entity_poly.pdbx_strand_id
1 'polypeptide(L)' 'MPSHGSLTKAGKVRNATPKIPPKPKKNLFPRRRNERNYRRRILYAQSSEV' A
#
# COMPACT_ATOMS: atom_id res chain seq x y z
N MET A 1 -29.77 26.59 19.70
CA MET A 1 -28.97 25.43 19.26
C MET A 1 -27.79 25.29 20.23
N PRO A 2 -27.53 24.12 20.84
CA PRO A 2 -26.45 23.98 21.81
C PRO A 2 -25.11 24.05 21.08
N SER A 3 -24.27 25.03 21.45
CA SER A 3 -23.01 25.33 20.75
C SER A 3 -21.89 24.32 21.03
N HIS A 4 -22.04 23.48 22.05
CA HIS A 4 -20.99 22.59 22.54
C HIS A 4 -21.48 21.15 22.70
N GLY A 5 -20.78 20.21 22.06
CA GLY A 5 -20.97 18.76 22.18
C GLY A 5 -19.86 18.09 23.01
N SER A 6 -19.99 16.78 23.24
CA SER A 6 -18.99 16.02 24.01
C SER A 6 -17.70 15.79 23.22
N LEU A 7 -16.58 16.32 23.72
CA LEU A 7 -15.24 16.14 23.15
C LEU A 7 -14.61 14.78 23.47
N THR A 8 -15.24 13.97 24.33
CA THR A 8 -14.68 12.71 24.86
C THR A 8 -14.33 11.66 23.82
N LYS A 9 -14.96 11.72 22.62
CA LYS A 9 -14.71 10.77 21.53
C LYS A 9 -13.59 11.21 20.59
N ALA A 10 -13.05 12.41 20.76
CA ALA A 10 -12.01 12.94 19.88
C ALA A 10 -10.76 12.05 19.92
N GLY A 11 -10.30 11.59 18.76
CA GLY A 11 -9.06 10.82 18.63
C GLY A 11 -9.11 9.38 19.17
N LYS A 12 -10.23 8.90 19.75
CA LYS A 12 -10.36 7.56 20.36
C LYS A 12 -9.81 6.45 19.46
N VAL A 13 -10.23 6.43 18.19
CA VAL A 13 -9.84 5.38 17.24
C VAL A 13 -8.36 5.49 16.86
N ARG A 14 -7.84 6.70 16.64
CA ARG A 14 -6.44 6.93 16.27
C ARG A 14 -5.47 6.54 17.38
N ASN A 15 -5.85 6.77 18.64
CA ASN A 15 -5.04 6.40 19.80
C ASN A 15 -5.13 4.89 20.12
N ALA A 16 -6.27 4.26 19.83
CA ALA A 16 -6.45 2.82 20.00
C ALA A 16 -5.68 1.99 18.96
N THR A 17 -5.44 2.53 17.76
CA THR A 17 -4.73 1.80 16.70
C THR A 17 -3.21 1.78 16.96
N PRO A 18 -2.58 0.60 17.13
CA PRO A 18 -1.14 0.52 17.34
C PRO A 18 -0.37 0.97 16.09
N LYS A 19 0.71 1.73 16.28
CA LYS A 19 1.53 2.23 15.16
C LYS A 19 2.45 1.12 14.64
N ILE A 20 2.16 0.63 13.44
CA ILE A 20 2.98 -0.38 12.76
C ILE A 20 4.14 0.32 12.01
N PRO A 21 5.39 -0.16 12.14
CA PRO A 21 6.54 0.40 11.41
C PRO A 21 6.45 0.10 9.90
N PRO A 22 6.98 0.98 9.04
CA PRO A 22 6.97 0.76 7.59
C PRO A 22 7.88 -0.40 7.20
N LYS A 23 7.47 -1.17 6.19
CA LYS A 23 8.33 -2.19 5.57
C LYS A 23 9.46 -1.52 4.76
N PRO A 24 10.67 -2.08 4.73
CA PRO A 24 11.77 -1.54 3.93
C PRO A 24 11.43 -1.58 2.44
N LYS A 25 11.79 -0.52 1.70
CA LYS A 25 11.57 -0.43 0.26
C LYS A 25 12.55 -1.35 -0.47
N LYS A 26 12.03 -2.28 -1.27
CA LYS A 26 12.83 -3.20 -2.13
C LYS A 26 12.59 -2.97 -3.63
N ASN A 27 12.11 -1.79 -4.00
CA ASN A 27 11.75 -1.50 -5.39
C ASN A 27 13.01 -1.40 -6.26
N LEU A 28 12.99 -2.09 -7.40
CA LEU A 28 14.04 -1.98 -8.41
C LEU A 28 13.98 -0.61 -9.11
N PHE A 29 15.09 -0.19 -9.69
CA PHE A 29 15.12 1.00 -10.54
C PHE A 29 14.18 0.85 -11.75
N PRO A 30 13.66 1.96 -12.31
CA PRO A 30 12.61 1.93 -13.33
C PRO A 30 12.91 1.03 -14.52
N ARG A 31 14.13 1.08 -15.07
CA ARG A 31 14.54 0.22 -16.20
C ARG A 31 14.43 -1.28 -15.86
N ARG A 32 14.97 -1.75 -14.73
CA ARG A 32 14.85 -3.16 -14.29
C ARG A 32 13.40 -3.54 -13.97
N ARG A 33 12.61 -2.62 -13.40
CA ARG A 33 11.18 -2.84 -13.13
C ARG A 33 10.40 -3.05 -14.44
N ASN A 34 10.62 -2.19 -15.43
CA ASN A 34 9.95 -2.27 -16.73
C ASN A 34 10.33 -3.53 -17.49
N GLU A 35 11.62 -3.88 -17.48
CA GLU A 35 12.13 -5.11 -18.09
C GLU A 35 11.49 -6.37 -17.45
N ARG A 36 11.43 -6.44 -16.11
CA ARG A 36 10.76 -7.54 -15.40
C ARG A 36 9.27 -7.61 -15.70
N ASN A 37 8.60 -6.46 -15.80
CA ASN A 37 7.18 -6.39 -16.12
C ASN A 37 6.90 -6.88 -17.54
N TYR A 38 7.72 -6.48 -18.53
CA TYR A 38 7.59 -6.93 -19.91
C TYR A 38 7.75 -8.45 -19.99
N ARG A 39 8.82 -9.01 -19.41
CA ARG A 39 9.03 -10.46 -19.38
C ARG A 39 7.84 -11.20 -18.76
N ARG A 40 7.37 -10.75 -17.59
CA ARG A 40 6.26 -11.39 -16.88
C ARG A 40 4.92 -11.30 -17.60
N ARG A 41 4.61 -10.15 -18.20
CA ARG A 41 3.28 -9.87 -18.75
C ARG A 41 3.14 -10.28 -20.21
N ILE A 42 4.23 -10.29 -20.97
CA ILE A 42 4.21 -10.59 -22.40
C ILE A 42 4.81 -11.97 -22.63
N LEU A 43 6.12 -12.12 -22.39
CA LEU A 43 6.83 -13.35 -22.76
C LEU A 43 6.34 -14.57 -21.99
N TYR A 44 6.23 -14.48 -20.66
CA TYR A 44 5.84 -15.62 -19.82
C TYR A 44 4.34 -15.91 -19.83
N ALA A 45 3.52 -14.88 -20.08
CA ALA A 45 2.07 -15.05 -20.20
C ALA A 45 1.71 -15.83 -21.47
N GLN A 46 2.40 -15.55 -22.59
CA GLN A 46 2.20 -16.28 -23.84
C GLN A 46 2.67 -17.74 -23.75
N SER A 47 3.72 -18.03 -22.97
CA SER A 47 4.23 -19.40 -22.82
C SER A 47 3.42 -20.29 -21.88
N SER A 48 2.52 -19.72 -21.06
CA SER A 48 1.70 -20.48 -20.11
C SER A 48 0.35 -20.95 -20.67
N GLU A 49 0.04 -20.62 -21.93
CA GLU A 49 -1.18 -21.06 -22.62
C GLU A 49 -0.99 -22.35 -23.43
N VAL A 50 0.11 -23.09 -23.19
CA VAL A 50 0.39 -24.41 -23.78
C VAL A 50 0.22 -25.51 -22.73
#